data_AF-A0A7X4ARU5-F1
#
_entry.id   AF-A0A7X4ARU5-F1
#
_cell.length_a   1.000
_cell.length_b   1.000
_cell.length_c   1.000
_cell.angle_alpha   90.00
_cell.angle_beta   90.00
_cell.angle_gamma   90.00
#
_symmetry.space_group_name_H-M   'P 1'
#
loop_
_entity.id
_entity.type
_entity.pdbx_description
1 polymer ?
#
loop_
_entity_poly.entity_id
_entity_poly.type
_entity_poly.pdbx_seq_one_letter_code
_entity_poly.pdbx_strand_id
1 'polypeptide(L)'
;MKDYQPISLTDLCNVNAEIIGANTTPTLGQQTFHGLPFHISESEKCFLGFGEGVNTDSIQVPISASPKRVIFVHRLLESRIPEGEPIGKLIANYVFHYTDGETESVPIRERFEIGSVPQGWGQQTFLAIPDRQESLASRHEGPWGSAGNRQTEVSQGTPRDYYLWTWKNPRDDAEVASIEIQPQERRFIVAAITLGSLDEDPIPRRPRREVKITLPQSDDADKPFDMEVNVDRGVATYPYPLPENAPDAFINDDFKGWGESQNNKSSPAYVEVSATPSASVEVKNQGETLGTVNWGEVEEKGVVQPNERVKVEVIDSGRNWVHTTVIDEDTGKPVPCRVHFRSPHGVPYAPHGHHAHVNSNMGTWHVDIGGDVRLGQISYAYIDGTCQGWLPRGDVIVDVARGFEYTPLRTTVNIEPGQRELTLRLKRWCNMNAERYFSGDTHVHFLSTQGAHTEAQGEDLGVVNLLLSQWGHLFTNTEEFIGRPTTSADGRSIVYATQENRQHLLGHLTLLGLKEQVAPWCSDGPGEAELGG
;
A
#
# COMPACT_ATOMS: atom_id res chain seq x y z
N MET A 1 22.34 24.72 13.63
CA MET A 1 22.87 23.63 12.78
C MET A 1 21.71 23.19 11.89
N LYS A 2 21.92 22.80 10.64
CA LYS A 2 20.84 22.16 9.87
C LYS A 2 20.61 20.76 10.47
N ASP A 3 19.36 20.30 10.48
CA ASP A 3 18.99 18.98 11.01
C ASP A 3 19.86 17.87 10.41
N TYR A 4 20.07 17.95 9.09
CA TYR A 4 20.98 17.10 8.32
C TYR A 4 21.94 17.95 7.49
N GLN A 5 23.23 17.66 7.58
CA GLN A 5 24.29 18.42 6.93
C GLN A 5 25.23 17.49 6.12
N PRO A 6 25.24 17.59 4.78
CA PRO A 6 26.25 16.93 3.96
C PRO A 6 27.64 17.47 4.29
N ILE A 7 28.64 16.59 4.27
CA ILE A 7 30.05 16.99 4.33
C ILE A 7 30.70 16.86 2.94
N SER A 8 31.67 17.72 2.65
CA SER A 8 32.40 17.65 1.39
C SER A 8 33.46 16.55 1.45
N LEU A 9 33.44 15.64 0.48
CA LEU A 9 34.48 14.62 0.29
C LEU A 9 35.42 14.96 -0.88
N THR A 10 35.19 16.07 -1.59
CA THR A 10 35.83 16.42 -2.87
C THR A 10 37.36 16.31 -2.84
N ASP A 11 38.01 16.83 -1.80
CA ASP A 11 39.47 16.84 -1.71
C ASP A 11 40.07 15.46 -1.40
N LEU A 12 39.24 14.50 -0.96
CA LEU A 12 39.63 13.15 -0.63
C LEU A 12 39.32 12.16 -1.77
N CYS A 13 38.42 12.51 -2.69
CA CYS A 13 38.03 11.65 -3.81
C CYS A 13 39.24 11.22 -4.65
N ASN A 14 39.36 9.92 -4.91
CA ASN A 14 40.52 9.32 -5.57
C ASN A 14 40.18 8.59 -6.89
N VAL A 15 38.90 8.31 -7.16
CA VAL A 15 38.43 7.60 -8.36
C VAL A 15 37.31 8.34 -9.08
N ASN A 16 37.22 8.10 -10.38
CA ASN A 16 36.26 8.72 -11.30
C ASN A 16 34.97 7.87 -11.42
N ALA A 17 33.98 8.41 -12.13
CA ALA A 17 32.67 7.77 -12.32
C ALA A 17 32.74 6.42 -13.05
N GLU A 18 33.75 6.19 -13.91
CA GLU A 18 33.85 4.95 -14.70
C GLU A 18 34.03 3.70 -13.84
N ILE A 19 34.42 3.85 -12.57
CA ILE A 19 34.57 2.72 -11.64
C ILE A 19 33.26 1.96 -11.40
N ILE A 20 32.11 2.63 -11.59
CA ILE A 20 30.78 2.02 -11.46
C ILE A 20 30.41 1.21 -12.71
N GLY A 21 31.02 1.52 -13.85
CA GLY A 21 30.78 0.88 -15.14
C GLY A 21 30.91 1.86 -16.30
N ALA A 22 31.44 1.40 -17.44
CA ALA A 22 31.73 2.26 -18.60
C ALA A 22 30.49 2.94 -19.22
N ASN A 23 29.29 2.41 -18.96
CA ASN A 23 28.02 2.92 -19.50
C ASN A 23 27.07 3.46 -18.40
N THR A 24 27.59 3.71 -17.19
CA THR A 24 26.80 4.25 -16.09
C THR A 24 27.11 5.72 -15.88
N THR A 25 26.07 6.55 -15.82
CA THR A 25 26.19 7.95 -15.44
C THR A 25 25.61 8.11 -14.03
N PRO A 26 26.45 8.04 -12.99
CA PRO A 26 25.97 8.21 -11.62
C PRO A 26 25.46 9.63 -11.41
N THR A 27 24.53 9.79 -10.47
CA THR A 27 24.12 11.12 -10.01
C THR A 27 25.25 11.78 -9.20
N LEU A 28 25.69 12.97 -9.61
CA LEU A 28 26.70 13.80 -8.93
C LEU A 28 26.09 15.11 -8.43
N GLY A 29 26.84 15.89 -7.65
CA GLY A 29 26.40 17.18 -7.09
C GLY A 29 25.46 17.03 -5.90
N GLN A 30 24.55 18.00 -5.73
CA GLN A 30 23.54 17.96 -4.67
C GLN A 30 22.51 16.87 -4.97
N GLN A 31 22.34 15.95 -4.03
CA GLN A 31 21.42 14.83 -4.13
C GLN A 31 20.48 14.80 -2.93
N THR A 32 19.29 14.22 -3.14
CA THR A 32 18.32 13.94 -2.08
C THR A 32 17.91 12.49 -2.19
N PHE A 33 18.21 11.71 -1.16
CA PHE A 33 17.81 10.31 -1.06
C PHE A 33 16.96 10.15 0.19
N HIS A 34 15.72 9.65 0.07
CA HIS A 34 14.75 9.54 1.17
C HIS A 34 14.56 10.87 1.93
N GLY A 35 14.56 11.99 1.22
CA GLY A 35 14.44 13.34 1.82
C GLY A 35 15.65 13.80 2.63
N LEU A 36 16.76 13.06 2.60
CA LEU A 36 18.02 13.44 3.25
C LEU A 36 18.96 14.08 2.22
N PRO A 37 19.59 15.21 2.56
CA PRO A 37 20.52 15.88 1.66
C PRO A 37 21.85 15.14 1.60
N PHE A 38 22.48 15.11 0.44
CA PHE A 38 23.84 14.61 0.22
C PHE A 38 24.56 15.48 -0.81
N HIS A 39 25.89 15.46 -0.77
CA HIS A 39 26.73 16.09 -1.80
C HIS A 39 27.75 15.08 -2.31
N ILE A 40 27.61 14.72 -3.58
CA ILE A 40 28.55 13.85 -4.30
C ILE A 40 29.43 14.75 -5.17
N SER A 41 30.75 14.55 -5.16
CA SER A 41 31.65 15.49 -5.84
C SER A 41 31.46 15.52 -7.36
N GLU A 42 31.52 16.71 -7.95
CA GLU A 42 31.46 16.95 -9.41
C GLU A 42 32.85 17.06 -10.06
N SER A 43 33.91 16.89 -9.28
CA SER A 43 35.28 16.80 -9.80
C SER A 43 35.49 15.53 -10.63
N GLU A 44 36.55 15.52 -11.44
CA GLU A 44 36.95 14.35 -12.26
C GLU A 44 37.00 13.06 -11.42
N LYS A 45 37.63 13.14 -10.25
CA LYS A 45 37.54 12.14 -9.19
C LYS A 45 36.34 12.47 -8.32
N CYS A 46 35.29 11.66 -8.37
CA CYS A 46 34.02 11.94 -7.71
C CYS A 46 33.75 11.07 -6.48
N PHE A 47 34.51 10.00 -6.25
CA PHE A 47 34.29 9.07 -5.13
C PHE A 47 35.55 8.74 -4.34
N LEU A 48 35.36 8.28 -3.11
CA LEU A 48 36.35 7.53 -2.35
C LEU A 48 36.28 6.05 -2.74
N GLY A 49 37.20 5.58 -3.57
CA GLY A 49 37.33 4.20 -3.99
C GLY A 49 38.35 3.44 -3.16
N PHE A 50 38.04 2.18 -2.89
CA PHE A 50 38.84 1.27 -2.09
C PHE A 50 38.86 -0.14 -2.66
N GLY A 51 39.81 -0.96 -2.18
CA GLY A 51 39.96 -2.38 -2.51
C GLY A 51 41.09 -2.65 -3.51
N GLU A 52 41.23 -3.92 -3.89
CA GLU A 52 42.30 -4.39 -4.77
C GLU A 52 42.35 -3.60 -6.10
N GLY A 53 43.54 -3.12 -6.47
CA GLY A 53 43.75 -2.34 -7.69
C GLY A 53 43.16 -0.92 -7.68
N VAL A 54 42.64 -0.45 -6.54
CA VAL A 54 42.09 0.90 -6.38
C VAL A 54 42.84 1.68 -5.30
N ASN A 55 42.60 1.36 -4.03
CA ASN A 55 43.29 1.94 -2.88
C ASN A 55 43.13 0.99 -1.69
N THR A 56 44.24 0.52 -1.13
CA THR A 56 44.27 -0.36 0.04
C THR A 56 44.60 0.39 1.33
N ASP A 57 44.99 1.66 1.24
CA ASP A 57 45.35 2.48 2.39
C ASP A 57 44.09 3.09 3.03
N SER A 58 44.09 3.22 4.36
CA SER A 58 43.02 3.91 5.07
C SER A 58 42.96 5.39 4.67
N ILE A 59 41.76 5.94 4.56
CA ILE A 59 41.54 7.39 4.37
C ILE A 59 40.81 7.95 5.58
N GLN A 60 41.30 9.08 6.08
CA GLN A 60 40.71 9.81 7.20
C GLN A 60 39.85 10.98 6.69
N VAL A 61 38.56 10.95 7.01
CA VAL A 61 37.59 12.00 6.69
C VAL A 61 37.43 12.91 7.92
N PRO A 62 37.82 14.20 7.85
CA PRO A 62 37.65 15.12 8.96
C PRO A 62 36.17 15.45 9.19
N ILE A 63 35.73 15.46 10.45
CA ILE A 63 34.33 15.72 10.83
C ILE A 63 34.20 16.97 11.71
N SER A 64 34.85 16.96 12.88
CA SER A 64 34.80 18.06 13.87
C SER A 64 33.36 18.48 14.25
N ALA A 65 32.55 17.50 14.62
CA ALA A 65 31.15 17.69 15.01
C ALA A 65 30.68 16.59 15.97
N SER A 66 29.57 16.82 16.66
CA SER A 66 28.92 15.84 17.55
C SER A 66 27.61 15.32 16.94
N PRO A 67 27.65 14.57 15.82
CA PRO A 67 26.43 14.07 15.19
C PRO A 67 25.75 13.02 16.08
N LYS A 68 24.42 13.04 16.11
CA LYS A 68 23.61 11.93 16.66
C LYS A 68 23.66 10.73 15.73
N ARG A 69 23.71 10.99 14.41
CA ARG A 69 23.75 9.99 13.34
C ARG A 69 24.74 10.36 12.25
N VAL A 70 25.39 9.36 11.65
CA VAL A 70 26.17 9.54 10.42
C VAL A 70 25.58 8.62 9.35
N ILE A 71 25.17 9.21 8.22
CA ILE A 71 24.57 8.49 7.10
C ILE A 71 25.58 8.42 5.96
N PHE A 72 25.92 7.20 5.54
CA PHE A 72 26.83 6.92 4.45
C PHE A 72 26.06 6.57 3.19
N VAL A 73 26.49 7.10 2.06
CA VAL A 73 26.08 6.66 0.71
C VAL A 73 27.26 5.90 0.11
N HIS A 74 27.12 4.61 -0.06
CA HIS A 74 28.20 3.73 -0.51
C HIS A 74 27.65 2.53 -1.31
N ARG A 75 28.52 1.88 -2.07
CA ARG A 75 28.17 0.66 -2.82
C ARG A 75 29.35 -0.28 -2.92
N LEU A 76 29.03 -1.57 -2.95
CA LEU A 76 29.97 -2.61 -3.33
C LEU A 76 30.04 -2.69 -4.86
N LEU A 77 31.24 -2.85 -5.41
CA LEU A 77 31.44 -2.92 -6.86
C LEU A 77 31.36 -4.35 -7.39
N GLU A 78 31.55 -5.35 -6.52
CA GLU A 78 31.53 -6.76 -6.91
C GLU A 78 31.05 -7.64 -5.75
N SER A 79 30.31 -8.71 -6.06
CA SER A 79 29.86 -9.72 -5.11
C SER A 79 30.28 -11.10 -5.58
N ARG A 80 30.73 -11.96 -4.66
CA ARG A 80 31.00 -13.38 -4.93
C ARG A 80 29.98 -14.30 -4.22
N ILE A 81 28.88 -13.74 -3.70
CA ILE A 81 27.78 -14.54 -3.15
C ILE A 81 27.20 -15.51 -4.20
N PRO A 82 27.00 -15.12 -5.48
CA PRO A 82 26.57 -16.06 -6.51
C PRO A 82 27.56 -17.21 -6.78
N GLU A 83 28.83 -17.03 -6.42
CA GLU A 83 29.89 -18.02 -6.54
C GLU A 83 30.01 -18.92 -5.30
N GLY A 84 29.14 -18.71 -4.29
CA GLY A 84 29.06 -19.53 -3.08
C GLY A 84 29.76 -18.94 -1.85
N GLU A 85 30.22 -17.68 -1.90
CA GLU A 85 30.72 -17.02 -0.68
C GLU A 85 29.59 -16.78 0.34
N PRO A 86 29.90 -16.86 1.65
CA PRO A 86 28.93 -16.61 2.70
C PRO A 86 28.51 -15.13 2.74
N ILE A 87 27.26 -14.91 3.14
CA ILE A 87 26.72 -13.58 3.45
C ILE A 87 27.45 -13.01 4.67
N GLY A 88 27.70 -11.69 4.70
CA GLY A 88 28.31 -11.02 5.84
C GLY A 88 29.83 -10.93 5.81
N LYS A 89 30.46 -11.16 4.65
CA LYS A 89 31.90 -10.93 4.47
C LYS A 89 32.28 -9.50 4.83
N LEU A 90 33.38 -9.33 5.57
CA LEU A 90 33.89 -8.01 5.95
C LEU A 90 34.45 -7.28 4.73
N ILE A 91 33.96 -6.07 4.48
CA ILE A 91 34.35 -5.21 3.37
C ILE A 91 35.28 -4.09 3.84
N ALA A 92 34.99 -3.50 5.01
CA ALA A 92 35.77 -2.45 5.64
C ALA A 92 35.47 -2.38 7.14
N ASN A 93 36.31 -1.68 7.90
CA ASN A 93 35.91 -1.11 9.19
C ASN A 93 35.82 0.41 9.04
N TYR A 94 34.75 1.02 9.54
CA TYR A 94 34.67 2.47 9.70
C TYR A 94 34.96 2.79 11.17
N VAL A 95 36.05 3.52 11.40
CA VAL A 95 36.54 3.85 12.75
C VAL A 95 36.29 5.33 13.03
N PHE A 96 35.45 5.59 14.02
CA PHE A 96 35.10 6.92 14.47
C PHE A 96 36.06 7.33 15.58
N HIS A 97 36.86 8.37 15.32
CA HIS A 97 37.84 8.89 16.27
C HIS A 97 37.27 10.11 16.98
N TYR A 98 37.21 10.08 18.31
CA TYR A 98 36.72 11.20 19.12
C TYR A 98 37.87 12.13 19.51
N THR A 99 37.53 13.38 19.80
CA THR A 99 38.50 14.41 20.22
C THR A 99 39.18 14.10 21.56
N ASP A 100 38.59 13.24 22.38
CA ASP A 100 39.15 12.78 23.66
C ASP A 100 40.11 11.57 23.52
N GLY A 101 40.31 11.07 22.30
CA GLY A 101 41.23 9.98 21.98
C GLY A 101 40.60 8.58 22.00
N GLU A 102 39.34 8.44 22.40
CA GLU A 102 38.62 7.17 22.26
C GLU A 102 38.24 6.90 20.81
N THR A 103 37.93 5.63 20.51
CA THR A 103 37.55 5.20 19.16
C THR A 103 36.39 4.22 19.19
N GLU A 104 35.53 4.28 18.18
CA GLU A 104 34.47 3.29 17.95
C GLU A 104 34.68 2.68 16.56
N SER A 105 34.81 1.35 16.48
CA SER A 105 35.07 0.65 15.22
C SER A 105 33.87 -0.20 14.83
N VAL A 106 33.36 0.00 13.61
CA VAL A 106 32.17 -0.69 13.12
C VAL A 106 32.48 -1.48 11.85
N PRO A 107 32.18 -2.79 11.80
CA PRO A 107 32.38 -3.60 10.61
C PRO A 107 31.32 -3.27 9.55
N ILE A 108 31.76 -3.10 8.32
CA ILE A 108 30.92 -2.94 7.13
C ILE A 108 30.95 -4.25 6.37
N ARG A 109 29.81 -4.93 6.31
CA ARG A 109 29.71 -6.29 5.79
C ARG A 109 28.79 -6.36 4.59
N GLU A 110 29.15 -7.23 3.66
CA GLU A 110 28.36 -7.50 2.46
C GLU A 110 26.96 -7.98 2.83
N ARG A 111 25.95 -7.35 2.22
CA ARG A 111 24.50 -7.52 2.48
C ARG A 111 24.01 -7.08 3.86
N PHE A 112 24.82 -6.46 4.71
CA PHE A 112 24.33 -5.84 5.94
C PHE A 112 24.37 -4.33 5.79
N GLU A 113 25.53 -3.73 5.97
CA GLU A 113 25.75 -2.30 5.87
C GLU A 113 26.00 -1.85 4.42
N ILE A 114 26.48 -2.73 3.53
CA ILE A 114 26.76 -2.39 2.13
C ILE A 114 26.29 -3.51 1.18
N GLY A 115 25.86 -3.16 -0.04
CA GLY A 115 25.42 -4.12 -1.06
C GLY A 115 25.97 -3.81 -2.45
N SER A 116 25.98 -4.83 -3.32
CA SER A 116 26.36 -4.69 -4.73
C SER A 116 25.21 -4.19 -5.59
N VAL A 117 25.55 -3.47 -6.65
CA VAL A 117 24.59 -2.93 -7.64
C VAL A 117 25.12 -3.25 -9.06
N PRO A 118 24.30 -3.75 -10.01
CA PRO A 118 22.88 -4.06 -9.86
C PRO A 118 22.64 -5.25 -8.93
N GLN A 119 21.43 -5.32 -8.40
CA GLN A 119 21.04 -6.31 -7.40
C GLN A 119 20.09 -7.36 -8.02
N GLY A 120 20.32 -8.64 -7.73
CA GLY A 120 19.34 -9.71 -8.02
C GLY A 120 18.18 -9.77 -7.02
N TRP A 121 17.08 -10.43 -7.40
CA TRP A 121 15.94 -10.66 -6.50
C TRP A 121 16.38 -11.33 -5.19
N GLY A 122 15.87 -10.85 -4.05
CA GLY A 122 16.21 -11.40 -2.72
C GLY A 122 17.60 -11.05 -2.18
N GLN A 123 18.37 -10.19 -2.88
CA GLN A 123 19.73 -9.80 -2.48
C GLN A 123 19.82 -8.42 -1.79
N GLN A 124 18.72 -7.89 -1.23
CA GLN A 124 18.75 -6.62 -0.50
C GLN A 124 19.57 -6.72 0.78
N THR A 125 20.03 -5.57 1.25
CA THR A 125 20.78 -5.41 2.50
C THR A 125 19.88 -5.52 3.73
N PHE A 126 20.44 -5.97 4.86
CA PHE A 126 19.71 -6.08 6.13
C PHE A 126 19.72 -4.80 6.97
N LEU A 127 20.77 -3.97 6.87
CA LEU A 127 20.95 -2.78 7.72
C LEU A 127 21.06 -1.47 6.93
N ALA A 128 21.29 -1.56 5.62
CA ALA A 128 21.23 -0.44 4.68
C ALA A 128 19.95 -0.49 3.85
N ILE A 129 19.61 0.63 3.23
CA ILE A 129 18.47 0.76 2.31
C ILE A 129 18.95 1.24 0.94
N PRO A 130 18.23 0.96 -0.16
CA PRO A 130 18.56 1.52 -1.46
C PRO A 130 18.44 3.05 -1.47
N ASP A 131 19.15 3.73 -2.37
CA ASP A 131 19.05 5.18 -2.62
C ASP A 131 17.67 5.65 -3.11
N ARG A 132 16.93 4.79 -3.81
CA ARG A 132 15.54 5.03 -4.21
C ARG A 132 14.55 4.56 -3.16
N GLN A 133 13.57 5.41 -2.91
CA GLN A 133 12.44 5.11 -2.06
C GLN A 133 11.42 4.21 -2.76
N GLU A 134 10.60 3.54 -1.96
CA GLU A 134 9.32 2.98 -2.41
C GLU A 134 8.43 4.11 -2.94
N SER A 135 7.60 3.81 -3.94
CA SER A 135 6.69 4.79 -4.53
C SER A 135 5.33 4.19 -4.80
N LEU A 136 4.30 5.03 -4.83
CA LEU A 136 3.02 4.67 -5.40
C LEU A 136 3.14 4.62 -6.91
N ALA A 137 2.42 3.71 -7.56
CA ALA A 137 2.16 3.81 -8.99
C ALA A 137 1.37 5.10 -9.26
N SER A 138 1.36 5.59 -10.51
CA SER A 138 0.34 6.58 -10.87
C SER A 138 -1.03 5.92 -10.68
N ARG A 139 -1.98 6.58 -10.02
CA ARG A 139 -3.29 5.99 -9.72
C ARG A 139 -4.13 5.77 -10.97
N HIS A 140 -4.07 6.70 -11.93
CA HIS A 140 -5.03 6.79 -13.04
C HIS A 140 -4.48 6.38 -14.41
N GLU A 141 -3.16 6.25 -14.56
CA GLU A 141 -2.54 5.94 -15.85
C GLU A 141 -1.33 5.01 -15.72
N GLY A 142 -1.06 4.25 -16.78
CA GLY A 142 0.13 3.42 -16.89
C GLY A 142 0.12 2.52 -18.13
N PRO A 143 1.22 1.78 -18.36
CA PRO A 143 1.31 0.86 -19.48
C PRO A 143 0.28 -0.28 -19.37
N TRP A 144 -0.43 -0.56 -20.47
CA TRP A 144 -1.44 -1.62 -20.53
C TRP A 144 -0.91 -2.99 -20.09
N GLY A 145 0.31 -3.35 -20.52
CA GLY A 145 0.96 -4.61 -20.15
C GLY A 145 1.26 -4.75 -18.64
N SER A 146 1.14 -3.67 -17.87
CA SER A 146 1.35 -3.66 -16.42
C SER A 146 0.06 -3.63 -15.61
N ALA A 147 -1.13 -3.68 -16.25
CA ALA A 147 -2.42 -3.55 -15.56
C ALA A 147 -2.59 -4.49 -14.36
N GLY A 148 -2.16 -5.75 -14.48
CA GLY A 148 -2.17 -6.71 -13.37
C GLY A 148 -1.24 -6.30 -12.22
N ASN A 149 0.03 -6.01 -12.52
CA ASN A 149 1.00 -5.60 -11.50
C ASN A 149 0.60 -4.27 -10.82
N ARG A 150 -0.06 -3.36 -11.52
CA ARG A 150 -0.51 -2.08 -10.96
C ARG A 150 -1.55 -2.22 -9.85
N GLN A 151 -2.26 -3.36 -9.76
CA GLN A 151 -3.15 -3.65 -8.63
C GLN A 151 -2.38 -3.80 -7.30
N THR A 152 -1.05 -3.98 -7.34
CA THR A 152 -0.24 -3.92 -6.11
C THR A 152 -0.11 -2.49 -5.59
N GLU A 153 -0.45 -1.48 -6.39
CA GLU A 153 -0.42 -0.03 -6.12
C GLU A 153 0.95 0.58 -5.78
N VAL A 154 1.90 -0.24 -5.34
CA VAL A 154 3.22 0.16 -4.86
C VAL A 154 4.32 -0.41 -5.75
N SER A 155 5.41 0.35 -5.86
CA SER A 155 6.67 -0.07 -6.48
C SER A 155 7.76 -0.10 -5.43
N GLN A 156 8.49 -1.22 -5.38
CA GLN A 156 9.60 -1.39 -4.45
C GLN A 156 10.78 -0.46 -4.81
N GLY A 157 11.30 0.25 -3.82
CA GLY A 157 12.58 0.96 -3.93
C GLY A 157 13.70 -0.03 -4.19
N THR A 158 14.43 0.15 -5.29
CA THR A 158 15.59 -0.69 -5.65
C THR A 158 16.81 0.20 -5.85
N PRO A 159 18.02 -0.24 -5.48
CA PRO A 159 19.19 0.62 -5.57
C PRO A 159 19.42 0.97 -7.05
N ARG A 160 19.46 2.26 -7.36
CA ARG A 160 19.89 2.73 -8.68
C ARG A 160 21.41 2.70 -8.73
N ASP A 161 22.02 3.44 -7.81
CA ASP A 161 23.47 3.62 -7.76
C ASP A 161 24.04 3.21 -6.41
N TYR A 162 23.34 3.45 -5.30
CA TYR A 162 23.90 3.31 -3.95
C TYR A 162 22.98 2.64 -2.92
N TYR A 163 23.60 2.29 -1.79
CA TYR A 163 22.92 2.01 -0.53
C TYR A 163 23.23 3.10 0.49
N LEU A 164 22.26 3.35 1.37
CA LEU A 164 22.35 4.24 2.51
C LEU A 164 22.44 3.41 3.79
N TRP A 165 23.50 3.61 4.56
CA TRP A 165 23.66 3.02 5.87
C TRP A 165 23.75 4.11 6.94
N THR A 166 23.01 3.94 8.03
CA THR A 166 22.96 4.90 9.14
C THR A 166 23.64 4.33 10.38
N TRP A 167 24.69 5.00 10.83
CA TRP A 167 25.33 4.75 12.11
C TRP A 167 24.71 5.62 13.22
N LYS A 168 24.41 5.00 14.37
CA LYS A 168 24.05 5.74 15.60
C LYS A 168 25.31 6.02 16.39
N ASN A 169 25.56 7.28 16.71
CA ASN A 169 26.66 7.64 17.59
C ASN A 169 26.35 7.17 19.03
N PRO A 170 27.13 6.24 19.61
CA PRO A 170 26.92 5.80 20.99
C PRO A 170 27.37 6.86 22.01
N ARG A 171 28.20 7.83 21.60
CA ARG A 171 28.74 8.93 22.42
C ARG A 171 28.39 10.26 21.78
N ASP A 172 27.09 10.55 21.81
CA ASP A 172 26.48 11.65 21.07
C ASP A 172 26.59 13.04 21.77
N ASP A 173 27.32 13.06 22.87
CA ASP A 173 27.82 14.19 23.65
C ASP A 173 29.31 14.49 23.37
N ALA A 174 30.03 13.54 22.76
CA ALA A 174 31.43 13.68 22.40
C ALA A 174 31.59 14.07 20.94
N GLU A 175 32.54 14.96 20.68
CA GLU A 175 32.86 15.40 19.32
C GLU A 175 33.66 14.33 18.57
N VAL A 176 33.14 13.91 17.42
CA VAL A 176 33.84 13.06 16.45
C VAL A 176 34.82 13.94 15.68
N ALA A 177 36.11 13.73 15.90
CA ALA A 177 37.18 14.43 15.20
C ALA A 177 37.24 14.00 13.73
N SER A 178 37.19 12.70 13.47
CA SER A 178 37.30 12.14 12.11
C SER A 178 36.72 10.73 12.00
N ILE A 179 36.50 10.27 10.77
CA ILE A 179 36.13 8.90 10.43
C ILE A 179 37.22 8.32 9.55
N GLU A 180 37.86 7.26 9.99
CA GLU A 180 38.84 6.51 9.21
C GLU A 180 38.15 5.31 8.53
N ILE A 181 38.25 5.24 7.22
CA ILE A 181 37.76 4.11 6.43
C ILE A 181 38.93 3.15 6.20
N GLN A 182 38.87 1.97 6.83
CA GLN A 182 39.87 0.92 6.73
C GLN A 182 39.39 -0.19 5.78
N PRO A 183 39.84 -0.22 4.52
CA PRO A 183 39.34 -1.18 3.54
C PRO A 183 39.88 -2.60 3.76
N GLN A 184 39.17 -3.59 3.24
CA GLN A 184 39.66 -4.96 3.03
C GLN A 184 39.93 -5.19 1.54
N GLU A 185 39.99 -6.46 1.10
CA GLU A 185 40.28 -6.81 -0.30
C GLU A 185 39.22 -6.34 -1.31
N ARG A 186 37.95 -6.30 -0.92
CA ARG A 186 36.82 -6.14 -1.85
C ARG A 186 36.70 -4.70 -2.34
N ARG A 187 36.42 -4.52 -3.62
CA ARG A 187 36.24 -3.18 -4.19
C ARG A 187 34.89 -2.56 -3.81
N PHE A 188 34.93 -1.35 -3.27
CA PHE A 188 33.74 -0.55 -2.93
C PHE A 188 34.04 0.94 -3.08
N ILE A 189 32.99 1.76 -3.09
CA ILE A 189 33.11 3.22 -3.04
C ILE A 189 32.25 3.82 -1.94
N VAL A 190 32.69 4.96 -1.41
CA VAL A 190 31.88 5.89 -0.61
C VAL A 190 31.67 7.17 -1.43
N ALA A 191 30.41 7.49 -1.70
CA ALA A 191 30.03 8.60 -2.57
C ALA A 191 29.70 9.87 -1.79
N ALA A 192 29.06 9.76 -0.62
CA ALA A 192 28.73 10.89 0.23
C ALA A 192 28.56 10.48 1.69
N ILE A 193 28.68 11.46 2.58
CA ILE A 193 28.39 11.34 4.01
C ILE A 193 27.55 12.54 4.44
N THR A 194 26.53 12.30 5.25
CA THR A 194 25.67 13.32 5.86
C THR A 194 25.60 13.13 7.37
N LEU A 195 25.74 14.22 8.10
CA LEU A 195 25.67 14.26 9.56
C LEU A 195 24.25 14.64 9.99
N GLY A 196 23.64 13.85 10.86
CA GLY A 196 22.35 14.13 11.50
C GLY A 196 22.55 14.65 12.91
N SER A 197 21.94 15.80 13.22
CA SER A 197 21.98 16.44 14.54
C SER A 197 20.75 16.15 15.41
N LEU A 198 19.70 15.58 14.83
CA LEU A 198 18.47 15.22 15.53
C LEU A 198 18.56 13.82 16.16
N ASP A 199 17.96 13.65 17.34
CA ASP A 199 17.80 12.35 18.00
C ASP A 199 16.59 11.59 17.45
N GLU A 200 16.71 11.15 16.20
CA GLU A 200 15.71 10.34 15.52
C GLU A 200 16.36 9.27 14.62
N ASP A 201 15.55 8.38 14.06
CA ASP A 201 15.98 7.52 12.95
C ASP A 201 15.63 8.24 11.65
N PRO A 202 16.62 8.63 10.81
CA PRO A 202 16.37 9.42 9.61
C PRO A 202 15.51 8.68 8.56
N ILE A 203 15.39 7.36 8.70
CA ILE A 203 14.54 6.51 7.88
C ILE A 203 13.43 5.94 8.78
N PRO A 204 12.15 6.18 8.47
CA PRO A 204 11.07 5.78 9.36
C PRO A 204 10.98 4.27 9.50
N ARG A 205 10.93 3.81 10.75
CA ARG A 205 10.67 2.40 11.14
C ARG A 205 9.37 2.25 11.92
N ARG A 206 8.52 3.28 11.88
CA ARG A 206 7.25 3.33 12.62
C ARG A 206 6.10 2.81 11.76
N PRO A 207 5.06 2.21 12.36
CA PRO A 207 3.86 1.88 11.63
C PRO A 207 3.22 3.16 11.09
N ARG A 208 2.54 3.05 9.95
CA ARG A 208 1.73 4.14 9.41
C ARG A 208 0.60 4.50 10.37
N ARG A 209 0.25 5.78 10.42
CA ARG A 209 -0.84 6.34 11.21
C ARG A 209 -1.89 6.90 10.27
N GLU A 210 -3.15 6.69 10.62
CA GLU A 210 -4.27 7.31 9.91
C GLU A 210 -4.37 8.80 10.21
N VAL A 211 -4.45 9.58 9.14
CA VAL A 211 -4.51 11.03 9.17
C VAL A 211 -5.74 11.49 8.41
N LYS A 212 -6.59 12.25 9.07
CA LYS A 212 -7.71 12.98 8.46
C LYS A 212 -7.22 14.34 7.99
N ILE A 213 -7.55 14.67 6.75
CA ILE A 213 -7.31 15.98 6.14
C ILE A 213 -8.66 16.65 5.94
N THR A 214 -8.80 17.86 6.48
CA THR A 214 -9.99 18.71 6.30
C THR A 214 -9.55 20.01 5.64
N LEU A 215 -10.30 20.46 4.63
CA LEU A 215 -10.08 21.71 3.92
C LEU A 215 -11.18 22.69 4.37
N PRO A 216 -10.90 23.66 5.25
CA PRO A 216 -11.94 24.52 5.82
C PRO A 216 -12.54 25.53 4.81
N GLN A 217 -11.81 25.87 3.75
CA GLN A 217 -12.29 26.78 2.72
C GLN A 217 -13.05 26.02 1.62
N SER A 218 -14.27 26.49 1.29
CA SER A 218 -15.13 25.87 0.27
C SER A 218 -14.47 25.79 -1.10
N ASP A 219 -13.68 26.81 -1.46
CA ASP A 219 -12.98 26.90 -2.75
C ASP A 219 -11.97 25.76 -2.94
N ASP A 220 -11.48 25.17 -1.84
CA ASP A 220 -10.63 23.98 -1.87
C ASP A 220 -11.40 22.70 -1.58
N ALA A 221 -12.37 22.75 -0.66
CA ALA A 221 -13.15 21.59 -0.22
C ALA A 221 -14.06 21.04 -1.32
N ASP A 222 -14.77 21.90 -2.05
CA ASP A 222 -15.79 21.51 -3.04
C ASP A 222 -15.20 21.17 -4.42
N LYS A 223 -13.88 21.29 -4.60
CA LYS A 223 -13.19 20.85 -5.82
C LYS A 223 -13.35 19.33 -6.01
N PRO A 224 -13.33 18.82 -7.27
CA PRO A 224 -13.24 17.39 -7.53
C PRO A 224 -12.02 16.78 -6.85
N PHE A 225 -12.22 15.62 -6.23
CA PHE A 225 -11.18 14.91 -5.49
C PHE A 225 -9.96 14.58 -6.36
N ASP A 226 -8.82 15.21 -6.04
CA ASP A 226 -7.51 14.98 -6.66
C ASP A 226 -6.39 15.33 -5.66
N MET A 227 -6.54 14.80 -4.45
CA MET A 227 -5.61 15.08 -3.35
C MET A 227 -4.34 14.24 -3.47
N GLU A 228 -3.20 14.89 -3.29
CA GLU A 228 -1.88 14.25 -3.17
C GLU A 228 -1.27 14.60 -1.80
N VAL A 229 -0.52 13.66 -1.23
CA VAL A 229 0.21 13.87 0.03
C VAL A 229 1.64 13.43 -0.16
N ASN A 230 2.58 14.38 -0.05
CA ASN A 230 4.01 14.12 -0.19
C ASN A 230 4.68 14.17 1.19
N VAL A 231 5.66 13.29 1.40
CA VAL A 231 6.42 13.20 2.65
C VAL A 231 7.90 13.07 2.30
N ASP A 232 8.74 13.97 2.81
CA ASP A 232 10.17 14.00 2.43
C ASP A 232 10.97 12.83 3.03
N ARG A 233 10.87 12.63 4.35
CA ARG A 233 11.52 11.54 5.11
C ARG A 233 10.50 10.50 5.57
N GLY A 234 9.68 10.04 4.63
CA GLY A 234 8.66 9.04 4.86
C GLY A 234 7.76 8.78 3.67
N VAL A 235 6.71 8.00 3.90
CA VAL A 235 5.77 7.55 2.87
C VAL A 235 4.34 7.89 3.26
N ALA A 236 3.51 8.10 2.24
CA ALA A 236 2.06 8.19 2.35
C ALA A 236 1.40 7.18 1.40
N THR A 237 0.23 6.66 1.78
CA THR A 237 -0.64 5.90 0.87
C THR A 237 -1.39 6.84 -0.08
N TYR A 238 -2.20 6.30 -1.00
CA TYR A 238 -3.17 7.14 -1.69
C TYR A 238 -4.11 7.82 -0.68
N PRO A 239 -4.42 9.11 -0.87
CA PRO A 239 -5.53 9.74 -0.19
C PRO A 239 -6.86 9.21 -0.70
N TYR A 240 -7.86 9.13 0.17
CA TYR A 240 -9.23 8.72 -0.17
C TYR A 240 -10.24 9.70 0.41
N PRO A 241 -11.31 10.06 -0.33
CA PRO A 241 -12.38 10.89 0.21
C PRO A 241 -13.12 10.12 1.31
N LEU A 242 -13.40 10.80 2.42
CA LEU A 242 -14.25 10.31 3.49
C LEU A 242 -15.71 10.74 3.24
N PRO A 243 -16.70 10.06 3.84
CA PRO A 243 -18.10 10.47 3.74
C PRO A 243 -18.33 11.92 4.22
N GLU A 244 -19.27 12.63 3.57
CA GLU A 244 -19.72 13.96 4.01
C GLU A 244 -20.60 13.88 5.26
N ASN A 245 -21.35 12.78 5.41
CA ASN A 245 -22.31 12.60 6.47
C ASN A 245 -21.63 12.33 7.82
N ALA A 246 -22.22 12.88 8.88
CA ALA A 246 -21.84 12.56 10.25
C ALA A 246 -22.12 11.06 10.56
N PRO A 247 -21.39 10.46 11.53
CA PRO A 247 -21.57 9.05 11.88
C PRO A 247 -23.02 8.70 12.23
N ASP A 248 -23.70 9.55 13.00
CA ASP A 248 -25.10 9.35 13.40
C ASP A 248 -26.06 9.37 12.22
N ALA A 249 -25.79 10.19 11.19
CA ALA A 249 -26.60 10.22 9.98
C ALA A 249 -26.50 8.87 9.25
N PHE A 250 -25.30 8.32 9.13
CA PHE A 250 -25.10 6.99 8.53
C PHE A 250 -25.76 5.86 9.33
N ILE A 251 -25.66 5.88 10.66
CA ILE A 251 -26.26 4.87 11.54
C ILE A 251 -27.79 4.86 11.41
N ASN A 252 -28.39 6.05 11.29
CA ASN A 252 -29.84 6.23 11.22
C ASN A 252 -30.40 6.22 9.79
N ASP A 253 -29.55 6.14 8.77
CA ASP A 253 -29.99 6.04 7.38
C ASP A 253 -30.74 4.72 7.11
N ASP A 254 -31.78 4.80 6.28
CA ASP A 254 -32.66 3.66 5.97
C ASP A 254 -32.00 2.63 5.02
N PHE A 255 -30.97 3.02 4.24
CA PHE A 255 -30.22 2.16 3.33
C PHE A 255 -29.13 1.34 4.06
N LYS A 256 -29.47 0.75 5.21
CA LYS A 256 -28.59 -0.16 5.95
C LYS A 256 -28.19 -1.34 5.08
N GLY A 257 -26.90 -1.62 5.02
CA GLY A 257 -26.37 -2.61 4.10
C GLY A 257 -26.43 -2.22 2.63
N TRP A 258 -26.90 -1.05 2.20
CA TRP A 258 -27.02 -0.73 0.76
C TRP A 258 -26.08 0.40 0.32
N GLY A 259 -24.92 0.47 0.95
CA GLY A 259 -23.88 1.44 0.63
C GLY A 259 -24.16 2.84 1.20
N GLU A 260 -23.44 3.81 0.65
CA GLU A 260 -23.58 5.24 0.91
C GLU A 260 -23.17 5.99 -0.36
N SER A 261 -23.74 7.17 -0.62
CA SER A 261 -23.35 7.98 -1.78
C SER A 261 -21.85 8.32 -1.74
N GLN A 262 -21.21 8.26 -2.91
CA GLN A 262 -19.80 8.62 -3.06
C GLN A 262 -19.60 10.12 -2.83
N ASN A 263 -18.69 10.46 -1.91
CA ASN A 263 -18.12 11.81 -1.85
C ASN A 263 -17.12 11.97 -3.00
N ASN A 264 -17.41 12.90 -3.91
CA ASN A 264 -16.55 13.24 -5.05
C ASN A 264 -15.73 14.52 -4.82
N LYS A 265 -15.83 15.11 -3.63
CA LYS A 265 -15.16 16.35 -3.25
C LYS A 265 -13.83 16.08 -2.55
N SER A 266 -12.97 17.09 -2.45
CA SER A 266 -11.66 17.00 -1.82
C SER A 266 -11.68 17.01 -0.27
N SER A 267 -12.84 17.15 0.37
CA SER A 267 -12.93 17.15 1.84
C SER A 267 -14.21 16.51 2.40
N PRO A 268 -14.15 15.85 3.57
CA PRO A 268 -12.93 15.39 4.24
C PRO A 268 -12.25 14.26 3.47
N ALA A 269 -10.96 14.05 3.71
CA ALA A 269 -10.19 12.96 3.14
C ALA A 269 -9.34 12.28 4.23
N TYR A 270 -8.85 11.08 3.96
CA TYR A 270 -7.87 10.43 4.82
C TYR A 270 -6.71 9.85 4.02
N VAL A 271 -5.58 9.68 4.70
CA VAL A 271 -4.37 9.04 4.19
C VAL A 271 -3.68 8.33 5.34
N GLU A 272 -2.89 7.30 5.06
CA GLU A 272 -1.99 6.70 6.06
C GLU A 272 -0.56 7.22 5.83
N VAL A 273 0.10 7.73 6.87
CA VAL A 273 1.45 8.32 6.81
C VAL A 273 2.40 7.59 7.75
N SER A 274 3.60 7.26 7.28
CA SER A 274 4.73 6.83 8.12
C SER A 274 5.94 7.70 7.82
N ALA A 275 6.41 8.46 8.82
CA ALA A 275 7.50 9.42 8.64
C ALA A 275 8.33 9.58 9.92
N THR A 276 9.55 10.12 9.78
CA THR A 276 10.35 10.58 10.92
C THR A 276 9.74 11.86 11.52
N PRO A 277 9.90 12.14 12.82
CA PRO A 277 9.32 13.34 13.44
C PRO A 277 9.71 14.67 12.74
N SER A 278 10.95 14.79 12.27
CA SER A 278 11.37 15.98 11.53
C SER A 278 10.75 16.11 10.12
N ALA A 279 10.06 15.09 9.60
CA ALA A 279 9.54 15.09 8.24
C ALA A 279 8.52 16.21 8.00
N SER A 280 8.48 16.68 6.76
CA SER A 280 7.43 17.57 6.27
C SER A 280 6.37 16.74 5.55
N VAL A 281 5.10 16.98 5.88
CA VAL A 281 3.94 16.42 5.18
C VAL A 281 3.29 17.55 4.39
N GLU A 282 3.38 17.48 3.07
CA GLU A 282 2.79 18.44 2.15
C GLU A 282 1.45 17.91 1.64
N VAL A 283 0.41 18.73 1.75
CA VAL A 283 -0.93 18.44 1.21
C VAL A 283 -1.14 19.25 -0.05
N LYS A 284 -1.41 18.57 -1.15
CA LYS A 284 -1.75 19.18 -2.44
C LYS A 284 -3.14 18.76 -2.90
N ASN A 285 -3.77 19.58 -3.72
CA ASN A 285 -5.00 19.24 -4.43
C ASN A 285 -4.92 19.86 -5.82
N GLN A 286 -5.23 19.10 -6.87
CA GLN A 286 -5.16 19.59 -8.26
C GLN A 286 -3.76 20.15 -8.61
N GLY A 287 -2.71 19.50 -8.10
CA GLY A 287 -1.31 19.93 -8.27
C GLY A 287 -0.87 21.16 -7.46
N GLU A 288 -1.77 21.87 -6.77
CA GLU A 288 -1.46 23.05 -5.95
C GLU A 288 -1.16 22.66 -4.49
N THR A 289 -0.06 23.17 -3.92
CA THR A 289 0.24 23.02 -2.49
C THR A 289 -0.70 23.89 -1.65
N LEU A 290 -1.51 23.24 -0.82
CA LEU A 290 -2.45 23.90 0.09
C LEU A 290 -1.82 24.20 1.46
N GLY A 291 -0.90 23.35 1.92
CA GLY A 291 -0.20 23.54 3.18
C GLY A 291 0.82 22.44 3.47
N THR A 292 1.75 22.74 4.38
CA THR A 292 2.78 21.81 4.85
C THR A 292 2.80 21.81 6.38
N VAL A 293 2.88 20.62 6.98
CA VAL A 293 2.99 20.44 8.44
C VAL A 293 4.25 19.65 8.80
N ASN A 294 4.79 19.88 9.99
CA ASN A 294 5.82 19.02 10.56
C ASN A 294 5.17 17.77 11.18
N TRP A 295 5.67 16.58 10.84
CA TRP A 295 5.07 15.32 11.28
C TRP A 295 5.11 15.12 12.80
N GLY A 296 6.24 15.45 13.44
CA GLY A 296 6.39 15.35 14.89
C GLY A 296 5.42 16.24 15.65
N GLU A 297 5.16 17.45 15.15
CA GLU A 297 4.15 18.35 15.70
C GLU A 297 2.74 17.77 15.58
N VAL A 298 2.43 17.12 14.45
CA VAL A 298 1.14 16.43 14.25
C VAL A 298 0.99 15.25 15.21
N GLU A 299 2.03 14.45 15.40
CA GLU A 299 2.03 13.33 16.36
C GLU A 299 1.85 13.82 17.81
N GLU A 300 2.49 14.93 18.19
CA GLU A 300 2.44 15.48 19.55
C GLU A 300 1.09 16.15 19.86
N LYS A 301 0.61 17.02 18.96
CA LYS A 301 -0.61 17.80 19.18
C LYS A 301 -1.88 17.06 18.81
N GLY A 302 -1.78 15.99 18.02
CA GLY A 302 -2.90 15.25 17.44
C GLY A 302 -3.60 16.00 16.31
N VAL A 303 -3.59 17.35 16.32
CA VAL A 303 -4.19 18.21 15.30
C VAL A 303 -3.28 19.40 15.04
N VAL A 304 -3.01 19.67 13.76
CA VAL A 304 -2.27 20.86 13.30
C VAL A 304 -3.01 21.51 12.15
N GLN A 305 -3.07 22.84 12.18
CA GLN A 305 -3.63 23.67 11.12
C GLN A 305 -2.57 24.70 10.72
N PRO A 306 -1.76 24.43 9.66
CA PRO A 306 -0.65 25.31 9.28
C PRO A 306 -1.14 26.66 8.73
N ASN A 307 -2.37 26.72 8.21
CA ASN A 307 -3.01 27.91 7.68
C ASN A 307 -4.55 27.75 7.66
N GLU A 308 -5.26 28.71 7.09
CA GLU A 308 -6.73 28.69 6.97
C GLU A 308 -7.28 27.66 5.96
N ARG A 309 -6.44 27.07 5.10
CA ARG A 309 -6.84 26.17 3.99
C ARG A 309 -6.80 24.69 4.34
N VAL A 310 -5.96 24.27 5.29
CA VAL A 310 -5.72 22.86 5.60
C VAL A 310 -5.70 22.62 7.11
N LYS A 311 -6.39 21.56 7.56
CA LYS A 311 -6.29 20.98 8.90
C LYS A 311 -5.89 19.50 8.76
N VAL A 312 -4.88 19.08 9.52
CA VAL A 312 -4.34 17.72 9.56
C VAL A 312 -4.55 17.17 10.97
N GLU A 313 -5.15 15.98 11.09
CA GLU A 313 -5.54 15.38 12.36
C GLU A 313 -5.22 13.89 12.38
N VAL A 314 -4.46 13.42 13.38
CA VAL A 314 -4.23 11.99 13.61
C VAL A 314 -5.46 11.40 14.26
N ILE A 315 -6.09 10.46 13.57
CA ILE A 315 -7.32 9.78 14.00
C ILE A 315 -7.09 8.31 14.39
N ASP A 316 -5.84 7.86 14.33
CA ASP A 316 -5.45 6.50 14.71
C ASP A 316 -5.49 6.32 16.25
N SER A 317 -6.38 5.44 16.70
CA SER A 317 -6.59 5.07 18.11
C SER A 317 -5.86 3.78 18.52
N GLY A 318 -4.96 3.26 17.68
CA GLY A 318 -4.39 1.93 17.80
C GLY A 318 -5.37 0.85 17.34
N ARG A 319 -4.86 -0.37 17.13
CA ARG A 319 -5.65 -1.46 16.55
C ARG A 319 -5.53 -2.76 17.35
N ASN A 320 -6.53 -3.62 17.20
CA ASN A 320 -6.50 -5.01 17.65
C ASN A 320 -6.75 -5.95 16.46
N TRP A 321 -6.14 -7.13 16.49
CA TRP A 321 -6.53 -8.22 15.61
C TRP A 321 -7.77 -8.90 16.19
N VAL A 322 -8.91 -8.79 15.51
CA VAL A 322 -10.21 -9.26 15.98
C VAL A 322 -10.74 -10.36 15.06
N HIS A 323 -11.13 -11.48 15.65
CA HIS A 323 -11.91 -12.56 15.06
C HIS A 323 -13.39 -12.21 15.19
N THR A 324 -14.06 -12.01 14.05
CA THR A 324 -15.49 -11.70 14.01
C THR A 324 -16.28 -12.90 13.54
N THR A 325 -17.37 -13.22 14.25
CA THR A 325 -18.36 -14.21 13.83
C THR A 325 -19.72 -13.52 13.66
N VAL A 326 -20.35 -13.69 12.50
CA VAL A 326 -21.72 -13.27 12.25
C VAL A 326 -22.62 -14.50 12.35
N ILE A 327 -23.58 -14.48 13.27
CA ILE A 327 -24.51 -15.58 13.49
C ILE A 327 -25.93 -15.21 13.11
N ASP A 328 -26.68 -16.21 12.64
CA ASP A 328 -28.13 -16.15 12.55
C ASP A 328 -28.71 -16.22 13.97
N GLU A 329 -29.54 -15.24 14.33
CA GLU A 329 -30.02 -15.05 15.71
C GLU A 329 -30.85 -16.24 16.22
N ASP A 330 -31.65 -16.87 15.36
CA ASP A 330 -32.57 -17.94 15.74
C ASP A 330 -31.87 -19.28 15.86
N THR A 331 -30.89 -19.53 14.98
CA THR A 331 -30.17 -20.82 14.96
C THR A 331 -28.89 -20.81 15.78
N GLY A 332 -28.33 -19.63 16.07
CA GLY A 332 -27.05 -19.46 16.75
C GLY A 332 -25.84 -19.91 15.93
N LYS A 333 -26.01 -20.20 14.64
CA LYS A 333 -24.95 -20.71 13.76
C LYS A 333 -24.33 -19.58 12.94
N PRO A 334 -23.03 -19.66 12.59
CA PRO A 334 -22.43 -18.76 11.62
C PRO A 334 -23.22 -18.74 10.31
N VAL A 335 -23.34 -17.55 9.74
CA VAL A 335 -24.13 -17.33 8.52
C VAL A 335 -23.34 -16.47 7.54
N PRO A 336 -23.16 -16.92 6.27
CA PRO A 336 -22.51 -16.10 5.26
C PRO A 336 -23.19 -14.74 5.09
N CYS A 337 -22.43 -13.71 4.79
CA CYS A 337 -22.97 -12.37 4.63
C CYS A 337 -21.92 -11.50 3.97
N ARG A 338 -22.27 -10.25 3.66
CA ARG A 338 -21.27 -9.22 3.45
C ARG A 338 -21.16 -8.29 4.63
N VAL A 339 -19.94 -7.85 4.91
CA VAL A 339 -19.60 -7.03 6.08
C VAL A 339 -18.74 -5.84 5.68
N HIS A 340 -18.99 -4.72 6.36
CA HIS A 340 -18.17 -3.53 6.31
C HIS A 340 -17.91 -3.03 7.73
N PHE A 341 -16.66 -2.68 8.02
CA PHE A 341 -16.27 -2.00 9.26
C PHE A 341 -15.69 -0.65 8.92
N ARG A 342 -16.03 0.37 9.71
CA ARG A 342 -15.41 1.69 9.60
C ARG A 342 -15.22 2.39 10.93
N SER A 343 -14.25 3.29 11.01
CA SER A 343 -14.19 4.25 12.12
C SER A 343 -15.39 5.22 12.06
N PRO A 344 -15.67 5.98 13.12
CA PRO A 344 -16.68 7.04 13.09
C PRO A 344 -16.38 8.10 12.02
N HIS A 345 -15.12 8.27 11.62
CA HIS A 345 -14.74 9.16 10.53
C HIS A 345 -14.99 8.60 9.13
N GLY A 346 -15.40 7.33 9.02
CA GLY A 346 -15.64 6.65 7.75
C GLY A 346 -14.41 5.99 7.14
N VAL A 347 -13.30 5.85 7.87
CA VAL A 347 -12.12 5.10 7.42
C VAL A 347 -12.47 3.61 7.39
N PRO A 348 -12.35 2.91 6.25
CA PRO A 348 -12.69 1.49 6.14
C PRO A 348 -11.63 0.58 6.80
N TYR A 349 -12.09 -0.50 7.44
CA TYR A 349 -11.27 -1.59 7.98
C TYR A 349 -11.75 -2.92 7.41
N ALA A 350 -11.29 -3.25 6.20
CA ALA A 350 -11.64 -4.52 5.58
C ALA A 350 -11.05 -5.70 6.38
N PRO A 351 -11.76 -6.85 6.42
CA PRO A 351 -11.17 -8.09 6.90
C PRO A 351 -9.89 -8.44 6.13
N HIS A 352 -8.99 -9.18 6.78
CA HIS A 352 -7.78 -9.66 6.13
C HIS A 352 -8.13 -10.56 4.93
N GLY A 353 -7.53 -10.27 3.78
CA GLY A 353 -7.84 -10.93 2.50
C GLY A 353 -8.83 -10.18 1.62
N HIS A 354 -9.35 -9.03 2.08
CA HIS A 354 -10.32 -8.20 1.37
C HIS A 354 -9.83 -6.76 1.17
N HIS A 355 -10.44 -6.05 0.22
CA HIS A 355 -10.08 -4.68 -0.10
C HIS A 355 -10.79 -3.65 0.77
N ALA A 356 -10.03 -2.74 1.38
CA ALA A 356 -10.58 -1.52 2.00
C ALA A 356 -11.16 -0.57 0.93
N HIS A 357 -10.54 -0.56 -0.25
CA HIS A 357 -10.92 0.21 -1.43
C HIS A 357 -10.80 -0.68 -2.67
N VAL A 358 -11.91 -1.32 -3.08
CA VAL A 358 -11.94 -2.14 -4.30
C VAL A 358 -11.49 -1.30 -5.48
N ASN A 359 -10.48 -1.80 -6.21
CA ASN A 359 -9.76 -1.14 -7.29
C ASN A 359 -9.43 0.34 -7.02
N SER A 360 -8.93 0.64 -5.81
CA SER A 360 -8.60 2.02 -5.37
C SER A 360 -9.76 3.02 -5.53
N ASN A 361 -11.01 2.59 -5.39
CA ASN A 361 -12.23 3.36 -5.67
C ASN A 361 -12.41 3.77 -7.15
N MET A 362 -11.79 3.06 -8.11
CA MET A 362 -12.05 3.20 -9.54
C MET A 362 -13.10 2.18 -10.03
N GLY A 363 -13.46 2.23 -11.30
CA GLY A 363 -14.37 1.27 -11.92
C GLY A 363 -13.70 -0.10 -12.15
N THR A 364 -14.44 -1.19 -12.00
CA THR A 364 -13.92 -2.57 -11.93
C THR A 364 -14.28 -3.44 -13.14
N TRP A 365 -14.41 -2.89 -14.35
CA TRP A 365 -14.86 -3.69 -15.50
C TRP A 365 -13.85 -4.83 -15.83
N HIS A 366 -14.23 -6.07 -15.53
CA HIS A 366 -13.42 -7.29 -15.67
C HIS A 366 -12.02 -7.21 -15.01
N VAL A 367 -11.87 -6.41 -13.96
CA VAL A 367 -10.63 -6.26 -13.18
C VAL A 367 -11.00 -6.15 -11.71
N ASP A 368 -10.24 -6.81 -10.83
CA ASP A 368 -10.50 -6.86 -9.38
C ASP A 368 -11.93 -7.35 -9.08
N ILE A 369 -12.21 -8.58 -9.53
CA ILE A 369 -13.54 -9.20 -9.53
C ILE A 369 -13.62 -10.29 -8.46
N GLY A 370 -14.69 -10.23 -7.67
CA GLY A 370 -15.14 -11.31 -6.81
C GLY A 370 -14.67 -11.22 -5.37
N GLY A 371 -15.53 -11.62 -4.44
CA GLY A 371 -15.22 -11.66 -3.00
C GLY A 371 -15.39 -10.32 -2.27
N ASP A 372 -15.48 -9.22 -3.01
CA ASP A 372 -15.80 -7.88 -2.51
C ASP A 372 -16.84 -7.21 -3.43
N VAL A 373 -17.66 -6.32 -2.87
CA VAL A 373 -18.60 -5.49 -3.63
C VAL A 373 -18.51 -4.04 -3.18
N ARG A 374 -18.47 -3.12 -4.14
CA ARG A 374 -18.51 -1.68 -3.87
C ARG A 374 -19.87 -1.10 -4.21
N LEU A 375 -20.53 -0.52 -3.20
CA LEU A 375 -21.80 0.18 -3.32
C LEU A 375 -21.59 1.66 -2.94
N GLY A 376 -21.41 2.50 -3.97
CA GLY A 376 -21.07 3.91 -3.80
C GLY A 376 -19.72 4.08 -3.10
N GLN A 377 -19.72 4.74 -1.94
CA GLN A 377 -18.53 5.00 -1.13
C GLN A 377 -17.98 3.74 -0.42
N ILE A 378 -18.81 2.70 -0.27
CA ILE A 378 -18.53 1.60 0.67
C ILE A 378 -18.12 0.33 -0.08
N SER A 379 -16.99 -0.24 0.31
CA SER A 379 -16.59 -1.61 -0.02
C SER A 379 -17.01 -2.57 1.09
N TYR A 380 -17.71 -3.64 0.71
CA TYR A 380 -18.08 -4.75 1.58
C TYR A 380 -17.30 -6.00 1.18
N ALA A 381 -16.93 -6.77 2.20
CA ALA A 381 -16.30 -8.09 2.05
C ALA A 381 -17.36 -9.19 2.17
N TYR A 382 -17.40 -10.13 1.23
CA TYR A 382 -18.19 -11.35 1.38
C TYR A 382 -17.45 -12.36 2.27
N ILE A 383 -18.12 -12.81 3.32
CA ILE A 383 -17.56 -13.73 4.32
C ILE A 383 -18.47 -14.94 4.49
N ASP A 384 -17.91 -16.06 4.92
CA ASP A 384 -18.65 -17.32 5.16
C ASP A 384 -19.39 -17.36 6.51
N GLY A 385 -19.46 -16.21 7.19
CA GLY A 385 -19.96 -16.03 8.56
C GLY A 385 -18.83 -15.83 9.57
N THR A 386 -17.57 -15.98 9.16
CA THR A 386 -16.41 -15.64 9.96
C THR A 386 -15.41 -14.80 9.19
N CYS A 387 -14.72 -13.89 9.88
CA CYS A 387 -13.59 -13.17 9.32
C CYS A 387 -12.65 -12.70 10.44
N GLN A 388 -11.48 -12.20 10.07
CA GLN A 388 -10.55 -11.59 11.02
C GLN A 388 -9.79 -10.44 10.38
N GLY A 389 -9.40 -9.46 11.16
CA GLY A 389 -8.66 -8.31 10.65
C GLY A 389 -8.32 -7.30 11.74
N TRP A 390 -7.66 -6.22 11.34
CA TRP A 390 -7.37 -5.11 12.24
C TRP A 390 -8.59 -4.21 12.36
N LEU A 391 -9.10 -4.04 13.59
CA LEU A 391 -10.11 -3.02 13.91
C LEU A 391 -9.49 -1.96 14.83
N PRO A 392 -9.90 -0.68 14.70
CA PRO A 392 -9.41 0.36 15.59
C PRO A 392 -9.98 0.15 16.99
N ARG A 393 -9.26 0.62 18.01
CA ARG A 393 -9.75 0.62 19.39
C ARG A 393 -10.76 1.74 19.58
N GLY A 394 -11.76 1.51 20.42
CA GLY A 394 -12.89 2.41 20.60
C GLY A 394 -14.02 2.10 19.62
N ASP A 395 -14.74 3.13 19.19
CA ASP A 395 -15.95 2.94 18.41
C ASP A 395 -15.66 2.49 16.98
N VAL A 396 -16.36 1.44 16.56
CA VAL A 396 -16.37 0.90 15.20
C VAL A 396 -17.81 0.80 14.74
N ILE A 397 -18.11 1.36 13.59
CA ILE A 397 -19.42 1.18 12.96
C ILE A 397 -19.34 -0.06 12.09
N VAL A 398 -20.23 -1.01 12.34
CA VAL A 398 -20.39 -2.24 11.55
C VAL A 398 -21.63 -2.12 10.69
N ASP A 399 -21.54 -2.59 9.46
CA ASP A 399 -22.65 -2.70 8.52
C ASP A 399 -22.64 -4.08 7.86
N VAL A 400 -23.69 -4.85 8.08
CA VAL A 400 -23.78 -6.27 7.71
C VAL A 400 -25.09 -6.53 7.00
N ALA A 401 -25.03 -7.19 5.86
CA ALA A 401 -26.20 -7.54 5.06
C ALA A 401 -26.12 -8.97 4.55
N ARG A 402 -27.30 -9.58 4.38
CA ARG A 402 -27.47 -10.92 3.80
C ARG A 402 -28.80 -10.96 3.03
N GLY A 403 -28.78 -10.59 1.76
CA GLY A 403 -29.96 -10.64 0.90
C GLY A 403 -31.15 -9.85 1.44
N PHE A 404 -32.35 -10.20 0.96
CA PHE A 404 -33.60 -9.52 1.33
C PHE A 404 -34.37 -10.17 2.47
N GLU A 405 -34.04 -11.41 2.85
CA GLU A 405 -34.77 -12.16 3.90
C GLU A 405 -34.25 -11.91 5.32
N TYR A 406 -33.12 -11.20 5.46
CA TYR A 406 -32.56 -10.75 6.73
C TYR A 406 -32.71 -9.25 6.89
N THR A 407 -32.93 -8.80 8.12
CA THR A 407 -32.81 -7.38 8.46
C THR A 407 -31.32 -7.03 8.55
N PRO A 408 -30.82 -6.07 7.74
CA PRO A 408 -29.43 -5.64 7.82
C PRO A 408 -29.09 -5.06 9.21
N LEU A 409 -27.88 -5.32 9.68
CA LEU A 409 -27.34 -4.79 10.92
C LEU A 409 -26.45 -3.59 10.60
N ARG A 410 -26.83 -2.39 11.05
CA ARG A 410 -25.92 -1.25 11.14
C ARG A 410 -25.90 -0.74 12.57
N THR A 411 -24.76 -0.82 13.24
CA THR A 411 -24.61 -0.42 14.65
C THR A 411 -23.18 0.02 14.97
N THR A 412 -23.02 0.75 16.05
CA THR A 412 -21.71 0.97 16.67
C THR A 412 -21.40 -0.17 17.63
N VAL A 413 -20.17 -0.67 17.61
CA VAL A 413 -19.59 -1.55 18.62
C VAL A 413 -18.34 -0.87 19.19
N ASN A 414 -18.03 -1.13 20.46
CA ASN A 414 -16.81 -0.63 21.07
C ASN A 414 -15.78 -1.76 21.15
N ILE A 415 -14.57 -1.52 20.64
CA ILE A 415 -13.45 -2.46 20.66
C ILE A 415 -12.47 -2.05 21.76
N GLU A 416 -12.52 -2.78 22.87
CA GLU A 416 -11.66 -2.53 24.02
C GLU A 416 -10.19 -2.91 23.73
N PRO A 417 -9.19 -2.27 24.37
CA PRO A 417 -7.79 -2.66 24.23
C PRO A 417 -7.58 -4.17 24.52
N GLY A 418 -7.00 -4.90 23.56
CA GLY A 418 -6.75 -6.33 23.70
C GLY A 418 -7.93 -7.26 23.41
N GLN A 419 -9.13 -6.73 23.12
CA GLN A 419 -10.26 -7.53 22.64
C GLN A 419 -9.91 -8.24 21.32
N ARG A 420 -10.18 -9.55 21.27
CA ARG A 420 -9.90 -10.41 20.12
C ARG A 420 -11.12 -11.04 19.48
N GLU A 421 -12.27 -11.01 20.15
CA GLU A 421 -13.49 -11.67 19.68
C GLU A 421 -14.60 -10.63 19.52
N LEU A 422 -15.36 -10.74 18.43
CA LEU A 422 -16.56 -9.97 18.15
C LEU A 422 -17.64 -10.90 17.61
N THR A 423 -18.86 -10.84 18.16
CA THR A 423 -20.01 -11.57 17.64
C THR A 423 -21.10 -10.60 17.22
N LEU A 424 -21.52 -10.71 15.96
CA LEU A 424 -22.60 -9.93 15.37
C LEU A 424 -23.79 -10.86 15.09
N ARG A 425 -25.00 -10.31 15.08
CA ARG A 425 -26.24 -11.09 14.95
C ARG A 425 -27.10 -10.53 13.82
N LEU A 426 -27.53 -11.42 12.93
CA LEU A 426 -28.50 -11.10 11.89
C LEU A 426 -29.83 -11.82 12.18
N LYS A 427 -30.93 -11.10 12.02
CA LYS A 427 -32.27 -11.64 12.20
C LYS A 427 -32.93 -11.89 10.86
N ARG A 428 -33.29 -13.14 10.60
CA ARG A 428 -34.17 -13.51 9.49
C ARG A 428 -35.60 -13.05 9.81
N TRP A 429 -36.26 -12.37 8.87
CA TRP A 429 -37.64 -11.92 9.06
C TRP A 429 -38.66 -12.71 8.22
N CYS A 430 -38.20 -13.40 7.18
CA CYS A 430 -39.01 -14.37 6.42
C CYS A 430 -38.13 -15.54 5.92
N ASN A 431 -38.75 -16.67 5.57
CA ASN A 431 -38.07 -17.83 4.98
C ASN A 431 -38.82 -18.27 3.74
N MET A 432 -38.54 -17.61 2.61
CA MET A 432 -39.28 -17.84 1.36
C MET A 432 -39.02 -19.24 0.80
N ASN A 433 -37.83 -19.79 1.06
CA ASN A 433 -37.48 -21.17 0.70
C ASN A 433 -38.43 -22.19 1.36
N ALA A 434 -38.86 -21.96 2.61
CA ALA A 434 -39.85 -22.81 3.29
C ALA A 434 -41.22 -22.78 2.59
N GLU A 435 -41.52 -21.70 1.87
CA GLU A 435 -42.73 -21.51 1.07
C GLU A 435 -42.56 -21.93 -0.41
N ARG A 436 -41.42 -22.52 -0.76
CA ARG A 436 -41.06 -22.93 -2.15
C ARG A 436 -40.83 -21.77 -3.11
N TYR A 437 -40.50 -20.58 -2.60
CA TYR A 437 -39.98 -19.47 -3.39
C TYR A 437 -38.45 -19.42 -3.22
N PHE A 438 -37.72 -19.39 -4.33
CA PHE A 438 -36.25 -19.42 -4.33
C PHE A 438 -35.71 -18.15 -4.96
N SER A 439 -34.85 -17.44 -4.23
CA SER A 439 -34.11 -16.28 -4.71
C SER A 439 -33.08 -16.69 -5.77
N GLY A 440 -32.84 -15.82 -6.75
CA GLY A 440 -31.75 -16.06 -7.69
C GLY A 440 -31.38 -14.84 -8.52
N ASP A 441 -30.14 -14.88 -9.01
CA ASP A 441 -29.61 -13.92 -9.97
C ASP A 441 -29.36 -14.63 -11.30
N THR A 442 -30.05 -14.18 -12.35
CA THR A 442 -29.98 -14.81 -13.67
C THR A 442 -28.96 -14.17 -14.60
N HIS A 443 -28.22 -13.13 -14.16
CA HIS A 443 -27.35 -12.35 -15.04
C HIS A 443 -26.06 -11.91 -14.34
N VAL A 444 -25.14 -12.86 -14.16
CA VAL A 444 -23.84 -12.63 -13.51
C VAL A 444 -22.69 -12.83 -14.50
N HIS A 445 -21.63 -12.04 -14.39
CA HIS A 445 -20.46 -12.09 -15.28
C HIS A 445 -19.14 -12.12 -14.50
N PHE A 446 -18.06 -12.57 -15.16
CA PHE A 446 -16.66 -12.44 -14.75
C PHE A 446 -16.20 -13.22 -13.51
N LEU A 447 -17.10 -13.61 -12.61
CA LEU A 447 -16.78 -14.43 -11.45
C LEU A 447 -16.33 -15.83 -11.86
N SER A 448 -15.48 -16.47 -11.06
CA SER A 448 -15.34 -17.93 -11.11
C SER A 448 -16.58 -18.59 -10.51
N THR A 449 -16.82 -19.87 -10.80
CA THR A 449 -17.93 -20.63 -10.19
C THR A 449 -17.86 -20.62 -8.66
N GLN A 450 -16.64 -20.72 -8.10
CA GLN A 450 -16.44 -20.67 -6.65
C GLN A 450 -16.73 -19.27 -6.08
N GLY A 451 -16.31 -18.21 -6.78
CA GLY A 451 -16.66 -16.83 -6.42
C GLY A 451 -18.17 -16.59 -6.44
N ALA A 452 -18.85 -17.07 -7.49
CA ALA A 452 -20.30 -17.00 -7.59
C ALA A 452 -21.02 -17.72 -6.44
N HIS A 453 -20.52 -18.88 -5.99
CA HIS A 453 -21.05 -19.54 -4.79
C HIS A 453 -20.87 -18.70 -3.52
N THR A 454 -19.68 -18.12 -3.32
CA THR A 454 -19.39 -17.26 -2.16
C THR A 454 -20.36 -16.09 -2.09
N GLU A 455 -20.55 -15.37 -3.20
CA GLU A 455 -21.45 -14.21 -3.24
C GLU A 455 -22.92 -14.62 -3.15
N ALA A 456 -23.33 -15.71 -3.81
CA ALA A 456 -24.67 -16.25 -3.68
C ALA A 456 -25.01 -16.58 -2.22
N GLN A 457 -24.10 -17.24 -1.51
CA GLN A 457 -24.29 -17.56 -0.10
C GLN A 457 -24.34 -16.31 0.78
N GLY A 458 -23.50 -15.31 0.48
CA GLY A 458 -23.47 -14.01 1.16
C GLY A 458 -24.76 -13.21 0.97
N GLU A 459 -25.38 -13.30 -0.20
CA GLU A 459 -26.64 -12.61 -0.53
C GLU A 459 -27.90 -13.47 -0.33
N ASP A 460 -27.78 -14.65 0.28
CA ASP A 460 -28.88 -15.62 0.47
C ASP A 460 -29.62 -15.95 -0.85
N LEU A 461 -28.87 -16.07 -1.95
CA LEU A 461 -29.36 -16.49 -3.26
C LEU A 461 -29.35 -18.01 -3.40
N GLY A 462 -30.48 -18.58 -3.81
CA GLY A 462 -30.63 -20.01 -4.07
C GLY A 462 -30.06 -20.46 -5.42
N VAL A 463 -30.16 -19.62 -6.45
CA VAL A 463 -29.70 -19.94 -7.81
C VAL A 463 -28.96 -18.76 -8.44
N VAL A 464 -27.79 -19.00 -9.03
CA VAL A 464 -27.03 -18.01 -9.80
C VAL A 464 -26.73 -18.57 -11.19
N ASN A 465 -26.95 -17.76 -12.22
CA ASN A 465 -26.51 -18.08 -13.58
C ASN A 465 -25.32 -17.19 -13.95
N LEU A 466 -24.15 -17.82 -14.00
CA LEU A 466 -22.90 -17.19 -14.45
C LEU A 466 -22.85 -17.27 -15.97
N LEU A 467 -22.95 -16.14 -16.64
CA LEU A 467 -23.07 -16.05 -18.08
C LEU A 467 -21.68 -15.87 -18.69
N LEU A 468 -21.18 -16.88 -19.41
CA LEU A 468 -20.10 -16.64 -20.34
C LEU A 468 -20.60 -15.79 -21.51
N SER A 469 -19.75 -14.87 -21.97
CA SER A 469 -20.06 -14.04 -23.13
C SER A 469 -18.79 -13.54 -23.82
N GLN A 470 -19.02 -12.87 -24.93
CA GLN A 470 -17.99 -12.27 -25.78
C GLN A 470 -18.15 -10.74 -25.78
N TRP A 471 -17.03 -10.03 -25.75
CA TRP A 471 -16.92 -8.58 -25.95
C TRP A 471 -15.77 -8.32 -26.93
N GLY A 472 -16.08 -8.29 -28.23
CA GLY A 472 -15.02 -8.21 -29.25
C GLY A 472 -14.16 -9.47 -29.25
N HIS A 473 -12.85 -9.31 -29.07
CA HIS A 473 -11.91 -10.43 -28.97
C HIS A 473 -11.83 -11.03 -27.55
N LEU A 474 -12.50 -10.44 -26.54
CA LEU A 474 -12.53 -10.97 -25.19
C LEU A 474 -13.63 -12.03 -25.06
N PHE A 475 -13.24 -13.26 -24.69
CA PHE A 475 -14.14 -14.32 -24.27
C PHE A 475 -13.94 -14.54 -22.77
N THR A 476 -15.03 -14.54 -22.00
CA THR A 476 -14.95 -14.69 -20.54
C THR A 476 -15.61 -15.99 -20.09
N ASN A 477 -15.16 -16.52 -18.96
CA ASN A 477 -15.74 -17.66 -18.25
C ASN A 477 -15.92 -18.95 -19.09
N THR A 478 -15.19 -19.11 -20.18
CA THR A 478 -15.22 -20.33 -21.03
C THR A 478 -14.93 -21.59 -20.22
N GLU A 479 -13.96 -21.53 -19.30
CA GLU A 479 -13.52 -22.66 -18.48
C GLU A 479 -14.54 -23.06 -17.40
N GLU A 480 -15.45 -22.15 -17.05
CA GLU A 480 -16.49 -22.39 -16.04
C GLU A 480 -17.65 -23.23 -16.61
N PHE A 481 -17.81 -23.29 -17.94
CA PHE A 481 -18.88 -24.04 -18.57
C PHE A 481 -18.61 -25.53 -18.62
N ILE A 482 -19.35 -26.28 -17.79
CA ILE A 482 -19.28 -27.75 -17.73
C ILE A 482 -20.57 -28.45 -18.17
N GLY A 483 -21.54 -27.71 -18.74
CA GLY A 483 -22.81 -28.24 -19.26
C GLY A 483 -23.79 -28.76 -18.18
N ARG A 484 -23.55 -28.44 -16.91
CA ARG A 484 -24.38 -28.83 -15.76
C ARG A 484 -24.18 -27.87 -14.58
N PRO A 485 -25.14 -27.75 -13.66
CA PRO A 485 -24.98 -26.91 -12.48
C PRO A 485 -23.97 -27.50 -11.49
N THR A 486 -23.42 -26.60 -10.68
CA THR A 486 -22.67 -26.90 -9.46
C THR A 486 -23.50 -26.50 -8.24
N THR A 487 -23.25 -27.16 -7.11
CA THR A 487 -24.03 -26.96 -5.89
C THR A 487 -23.07 -26.82 -4.72
N SER A 488 -23.33 -25.85 -3.84
CA SER A 488 -22.53 -25.68 -2.63
C SER A 488 -22.62 -26.92 -1.74
N ALA A 489 -21.61 -27.11 -0.87
CA ALA A 489 -21.53 -28.28 0.00
C ALA A 489 -22.74 -28.44 0.95
N ASP A 490 -23.36 -27.33 1.35
CA ASP A 490 -24.57 -27.30 2.18
C ASP A 490 -25.88 -27.44 1.39
N GLY A 491 -25.79 -27.54 0.06
CA GLY A 491 -26.95 -27.66 -0.83
C GLY A 491 -27.79 -26.40 -0.98
N ARG A 492 -27.36 -25.25 -0.43
CA ARG A 492 -28.18 -24.04 -0.36
C ARG A 492 -28.08 -23.12 -1.58
N SER A 493 -26.97 -23.17 -2.31
CA SER A 493 -26.76 -22.37 -3.52
C SER A 493 -26.42 -23.26 -4.71
N ILE A 494 -26.99 -22.93 -5.86
CA ILE A 494 -26.75 -23.60 -7.14
C ILE A 494 -26.18 -22.56 -8.10
N VAL A 495 -24.98 -22.80 -8.63
CA VAL A 495 -24.39 -21.96 -9.68
C VAL A 495 -24.41 -22.74 -10.99
N TYR A 496 -25.01 -22.13 -12.02
CA TYR A 496 -25.02 -22.68 -13.36
C TYR A 496 -24.28 -21.74 -14.31
N ALA A 497 -23.08 -22.15 -14.73
CA ALA A 497 -22.41 -21.52 -15.86
C ALA A 497 -23.22 -21.76 -17.14
N THR A 498 -23.79 -20.69 -17.69
CA THR A 498 -24.61 -20.65 -18.90
C THR A 498 -24.15 -19.48 -19.77
N GLN A 499 -24.96 -18.98 -20.71
CA GLN A 499 -24.45 -18.07 -21.74
C GLN A 499 -25.32 -16.82 -21.94
N GLU A 500 -24.68 -15.69 -22.18
CA GLU A 500 -25.33 -14.50 -22.76
C GLU A 500 -24.90 -14.36 -24.22
N ASN A 501 -25.85 -14.50 -25.14
CA ASN A 501 -25.63 -14.24 -26.56
C ASN A 501 -26.06 -12.81 -26.91
N ARG A 502 -25.23 -12.07 -27.64
CA ARG A 502 -25.41 -10.63 -27.84
C ARG A 502 -25.42 -10.26 -29.31
N GLN A 503 -26.34 -9.38 -29.70
CA GLN A 503 -26.34 -8.72 -31.00
C GLN A 503 -26.74 -7.24 -30.86
N HIS A 504 -26.01 -6.36 -31.54
CA HIS A 504 -26.03 -4.92 -31.27
C HIS A 504 -27.36 -4.20 -31.50
N LEU A 505 -28.19 -4.69 -32.43
CA LEU A 505 -29.49 -4.13 -32.78
C LEU A 505 -30.66 -4.88 -32.14
N LEU A 506 -30.53 -6.20 -32.01
CA LEU A 506 -31.57 -7.12 -31.54
C LEU A 506 -31.54 -7.29 -30.01
N GLY A 507 -30.45 -6.86 -29.36
CA GLY A 507 -30.25 -6.96 -27.93
C GLY A 507 -29.59 -8.26 -27.50
N HIS A 508 -29.73 -8.58 -26.21
CA HIS A 508 -29.03 -9.68 -25.56
C HIS A 508 -30.02 -10.76 -25.11
N LEU A 509 -29.61 -12.02 -25.25
CA LEU A 509 -30.38 -13.20 -24.88
C LEU A 509 -29.60 -14.02 -23.85
N THR A 510 -30.17 -14.16 -22.66
CA THR A 510 -29.67 -15.07 -21.64
C THR A 510 -30.19 -16.48 -21.91
N LEU A 511 -29.29 -17.42 -22.16
CA LEU A 511 -29.59 -18.81 -22.47
C LEU A 511 -29.33 -19.68 -21.24
N LEU A 512 -30.38 -19.92 -20.44
CA LEU A 512 -30.29 -20.70 -19.21
C LEU A 512 -30.40 -22.22 -19.46
N GLY A 513 -29.83 -23.03 -18.57
CA GLY A 513 -30.00 -24.49 -18.61
C GLY A 513 -29.25 -25.20 -19.73
N LEU A 514 -28.23 -24.57 -20.31
CA LEU A 514 -27.47 -25.11 -21.43
C LEU A 514 -26.64 -26.34 -21.02
N LYS A 515 -26.69 -27.37 -21.87
CA LYS A 515 -25.84 -28.57 -21.78
C LYS A 515 -24.62 -28.50 -22.70
N GLU A 516 -24.74 -27.71 -23.76
CA GLU A 516 -23.73 -27.44 -24.77
C GLU A 516 -23.75 -25.94 -25.05
N GLN A 517 -22.59 -25.36 -25.40
CA GLN A 517 -22.49 -23.95 -25.75
C GLN A 517 -23.15 -23.67 -27.10
N VAL A 518 -23.73 -22.48 -27.28
CA VAL A 518 -24.36 -22.06 -28.53
C VAL A 518 -23.45 -21.08 -29.28
N ALA A 519 -22.91 -21.51 -30.42
CA ALA A 519 -22.07 -20.70 -31.28
C ALA A 519 -22.82 -20.14 -32.51
N PRO A 520 -22.49 -18.92 -32.98
CA PRO A 520 -21.55 -17.98 -32.37
C PRO A 520 -22.11 -17.38 -31.07
N TRP A 521 -21.23 -16.98 -30.15
CA TRP A 521 -21.66 -16.38 -28.87
C TRP A 521 -22.27 -15.01 -29.10
N CYS A 522 -21.62 -14.16 -29.90
CA CYS A 522 -22.15 -12.88 -30.36
C CYS A 522 -22.07 -12.81 -31.88
N SER A 523 -22.94 -12.03 -32.53
CA SER A 523 -23.08 -12.09 -34.00
C SER A 523 -23.10 -10.75 -34.76
N ASP A 524 -22.88 -9.60 -34.09
CA ASP A 524 -22.67 -8.30 -34.75
C ASP A 524 -22.29 -7.19 -33.75
N GLY A 525 -21.66 -6.12 -34.25
CA GLY A 525 -21.52 -4.81 -33.62
C GLY A 525 -20.26 -4.58 -32.78
N PRO A 526 -19.67 -3.38 -32.87
CA PRO A 526 -18.42 -3.07 -32.17
C PRO A 526 -18.62 -3.13 -30.65
N GLY A 527 -17.95 -4.10 -30.00
CA GLY A 527 -18.00 -4.30 -28.55
C GLY A 527 -18.84 -5.49 -28.07
N GLU A 528 -19.59 -6.12 -28.98
CA GLU A 528 -20.28 -7.40 -28.71
C GLU A 528 -19.54 -8.53 -29.44
N ALA A 529 -19.54 -8.50 -30.77
CA ALA A 529 -18.69 -9.33 -31.62
C ALA A 529 -17.41 -8.57 -32.05
N GLU A 530 -16.56 -9.21 -32.85
CA GLU A 530 -15.33 -8.60 -33.37
C GLU A 530 -15.63 -7.38 -34.25
N LEU A 531 -14.66 -6.46 -34.35
CA LEU A 531 -14.83 -5.30 -35.22
C LEU A 531 -14.92 -5.76 -36.68
N GLY A 532 -16.09 -5.56 -37.29
CA GLY A 532 -16.37 -6.00 -38.65
C GLY A 532 -17.32 -7.20 -38.75
N GLY A 533 -17.79 -7.73 -37.61
CA GLY A 533 -18.73 -8.85 -37.53
C GLY A 533 -18.04 -10.16 -37.17
#